data_AF-A0A8T5LLM8-F1
#
_entry.id   AF-A0A8T5LLM8-F1
#
_cell.length_a   1.000
_cell.length_b   1.000
_cell.length_c   1.000
_cell.angle_alpha   90.00
_cell.angle_beta   90.00
_cell.angle_gamma   90.00
#
_symmetry.space_group_name_H-M   'P 1'
#
loop_
_entity.id
_entity.type
_entity.pdbx_description
1 polymer ?
#
loop_
_entity_poly.entity_id
_entity_poly.type
_entity_poly.pdbx_seq_one_letter_code
_entity_poly.pdbx_strand_id
1 'polypeptide(L)'
;MDELAGPLIEPFYKQVGDALIGMTTISRNEHAELYHSTMFGTKENPKYVLATSENLLIEFGIAGMVKSITKKSDRGYEKILNRDGQGNYTINETLIKPFENTTIKTNQKNNDSLEKLINYAYERVGALPDDEWSTIQKKFKNYDANRVIARFKDFRKLVGYNGIIPDFDEHQVPVVTTMTGCPKKCVYCCIGGKVEVYSSEKIMDNIQLAKEVLKTYHKPIIPELYEGFINASDILWHNILKSELDPLEIVALYKEAFPNVQNLGTFFGVENILKVGPEYLKSLMYNLGAKNKKDKGFGKGITKGYVGIETGHSQGSKLLGKKHSFKNKVDAINILKQANIGVKEIIQVGVFGKGFYEKEEDIGKPNKFISSREAMDATIKFVLETAPYRVMLSEFTILEDLPIEKLIKKGQIVPYDNNDEVKNEIDYFVEKVKKVHRKREVKWQGQDWKHPDYEPPIELDYQEYIGGWKKTAYN
;
A
#
# COMPACT_ATOMS: atom_id res chain seq x y z
N MET A 1 5.67 -54.35 25.24
CA MET A 1 6.06 -52.96 24.93
C MET A 1 5.10 -52.51 23.86
N ASP A 2 3.91 -52.08 24.27
CA ASP A 2 2.92 -51.47 23.39
C ASP A 2 3.01 -49.97 23.68
N GLU A 3 3.76 -49.25 22.86
CA GLU A 3 3.78 -47.79 22.89
C GLU A 3 2.48 -47.27 22.28
N LEU A 4 1.80 -46.46 23.07
CA LEU A 4 0.58 -45.74 22.79
C LEU A 4 0.72 -44.93 21.50
N ALA A 5 0.13 -45.44 20.40
CA ALA A 5 -0.24 -44.59 19.28
C ALA A 5 -1.32 -43.62 19.79
N GLY A 6 -0.91 -42.40 20.12
CA GLY A 6 -1.83 -41.30 20.45
C GLY A 6 -2.84 -41.09 19.31
N PRO A 7 -4.02 -40.52 19.60
CA PRO A 7 -5.05 -40.30 18.60
C PRO A 7 -4.47 -39.49 17.43
N LEU A 8 -4.71 -39.96 16.19
CA LEU A 8 -4.46 -39.21 14.97
C LEU A 8 -5.23 -37.89 15.06
N ILE A 9 -4.54 -36.82 15.45
CA ILE A 9 -5.07 -35.45 15.43
C ILE A 9 -5.47 -35.17 13.98
N GLU A 10 -6.76 -34.86 13.74
CA GLU A 10 -7.22 -34.47 12.42
C GLU A 10 -6.39 -33.29 11.91
N PRO A 11 -5.95 -33.28 10.64
CA PRO A 11 -5.19 -32.16 10.10
C PRO A 11 -5.96 -30.85 10.29
N PHE A 12 -5.31 -29.79 10.79
CA PHE A 12 -5.93 -28.49 11.00
C PHE A 12 -6.57 -27.94 9.70
N TYR A 13 -6.06 -28.36 8.53
CA TYR A 13 -6.69 -28.12 7.22
C TYR A 13 -8.18 -28.48 7.17
N LYS A 14 -8.63 -29.54 7.87
CA LYS A 14 -10.05 -29.90 7.94
C LYS A 14 -10.87 -28.91 8.76
N GLN A 15 -10.27 -28.27 9.76
CA GLN A 15 -10.93 -27.26 10.59
C GLN A 15 -11.02 -25.91 9.89
N VAL A 16 -10.06 -25.55 9.04
CA VAL A 16 -10.00 -24.24 8.35
C VAL A 16 -10.16 -24.28 6.82
N GLY A 17 -10.48 -25.43 6.24
CA GLY A 17 -11.07 -25.60 4.91
C GLY A 17 -10.33 -24.95 3.74
N ASP A 18 -11.10 -24.42 2.77
CA ASP A 18 -10.64 -23.87 1.49
C ASP A 18 -9.61 -22.73 1.59
N ALA A 19 -9.48 -22.10 2.77
CA ALA A 19 -8.58 -20.97 3.00
C ALA A 19 -7.08 -21.30 2.84
N LEU A 20 -6.73 -22.59 2.84
CA LEU A 20 -5.36 -23.09 2.76
C LEU A 20 -5.05 -23.83 1.44
N ILE A 21 -5.99 -23.83 0.49
CA ILE A 21 -5.79 -24.47 -0.82
C ILE A 21 -4.57 -23.85 -1.53
N GLY A 22 -3.64 -24.70 -1.98
CA GLY A 22 -2.44 -24.28 -2.70
C GLY A 22 -1.29 -23.78 -1.83
N MET A 23 -1.40 -23.90 -0.49
CA MET A 23 -0.33 -23.57 0.43
C MET A 23 0.48 -24.81 0.85
N THR A 24 1.76 -24.60 1.15
CA THR A 24 2.68 -25.65 1.61
C THR A 24 2.81 -25.61 3.12
N THR A 25 2.59 -26.73 3.82
CA THR A 25 2.87 -26.83 5.26
C THR A 25 4.37 -26.68 5.51
N ILE A 26 4.73 -25.78 6.43
CA ILE A 26 6.11 -25.49 6.85
C ILE A 26 6.45 -26.25 8.15
N SER A 27 5.59 -26.16 9.16
CA SER A 27 5.82 -26.76 10.49
C SER A 27 4.51 -26.93 11.23
N ARG A 28 4.46 -27.88 12.19
CA ARG A 28 3.26 -28.19 12.96
C ARG A 28 3.58 -28.71 14.36
N ASN A 29 2.67 -28.48 15.31
CA ASN A 29 2.63 -29.15 16.61
C ASN A 29 1.17 -29.53 16.95
N GLU A 30 0.90 -29.91 18.21
CA GLU A 30 -0.44 -30.31 18.66
C GLU A 30 -1.46 -29.15 18.75
N HIS A 31 -1.01 -27.91 18.66
CA HIS A 31 -1.83 -26.71 18.85
C HIS A 31 -1.93 -25.83 17.60
N ALA A 32 -1.01 -25.95 16.65
CA ALA A 32 -0.97 -25.12 15.46
C ALA A 32 -0.22 -25.74 14.28
N GLU A 33 -0.53 -25.25 13.09
CA GLU A 33 0.13 -25.62 11.83
C GLU A 33 0.38 -24.37 10.98
N LEU A 34 1.63 -24.17 10.56
CA LEU A 34 2.08 -23.04 9.76
C LEU A 34 2.16 -23.44 8.29
N TYR A 35 1.56 -22.63 7.44
CA TYR A 35 1.52 -22.77 6.00
C TYR A 35 2.21 -21.58 5.32
N HIS A 36 2.75 -21.80 4.13
CA HIS A 36 3.35 -20.77 3.28
C HIS A 36 2.74 -20.81 1.88
N SER A 37 2.32 -19.65 1.39
CA SER A 37 1.83 -19.49 0.03
C SER A 37 2.97 -19.03 -0.88
N THR A 38 3.41 -19.92 -1.78
CA THR A 38 4.28 -19.61 -2.91
C THR A 38 3.47 -19.69 -4.20
N MET A 39 2.38 -18.93 -4.33
CA MET A 39 1.61 -18.98 -5.57
C MET A 39 2.33 -18.23 -6.71
N PHE A 40 3.33 -18.90 -7.30
CA PHE A 40 3.95 -18.53 -8.56
C PHE A 40 2.85 -18.39 -9.62
N GLY A 41 2.70 -17.19 -10.19
CA GLY A 41 1.72 -16.92 -11.25
C GLY A 41 0.41 -16.28 -10.77
N THR A 42 0.19 -16.16 -9.46
CA THR A 42 -0.86 -15.26 -8.92
C THR A 42 -0.25 -13.90 -8.58
N LYS A 43 -1.04 -12.83 -8.64
CA LYS A 43 -0.61 -11.47 -8.25
C LYS A 43 -0.50 -11.27 -6.73
N GLU A 44 -0.81 -12.28 -5.93
CA GLU A 44 -0.76 -12.16 -4.48
C GLU A 44 0.68 -12.20 -3.98
N ASN A 45 1.01 -11.32 -3.03
CA ASN A 45 2.29 -11.37 -2.35
C ASN A 45 2.40 -12.69 -1.56
N PRO A 46 3.59 -13.32 -1.52
CA PRO A 46 3.80 -14.48 -0.67
C PRO A 46 3.44 -14.15 0.79
N LYS A 47 2.88 -15.12 1.50
CA LYS A 47 2.41 -14.93 2.88
C LYS A 47 2.49 -16.23 3.68
N TYR A 48 2.41 -16.10 5.00
CA TYR A 48 2.32 -17.22 5.93
C TYR A 48 0.95 -17.23 6.58
N VAL A 49 0.41 -18.41 6.84
CA VAL A 49 -0.86 -18.58 7.53
C VAL A 49 -0.69 -19.62 8.62
N LEU A 50 -0.97 -19.26 9.86
CA LEU A 50 -0.98 -20.17 11.00
C LEU A 50 -2.43 -20.53 11.32
N ALA A 51 -2.75 -21.81 11.21
CA ALA A 51 -4.00 -22.38 11.70
C ALA A 51 -3.80 -22.86 13.13
N THR A 52 -4.71 -22.56 14.04
CA THR A 52 -4.63 -22.98 15.45
C THR A 52 -5.80 -23.86 15.85
N SER A 53 -5.61 -24.65 16.91
CA SER A 53 -6.63 -25.51 17.52
C SER A 53 -7.87 -24.78 18.05
N GLU A 54 -7.76 -23.48 18.26
CA GLU A 54 -8.85 -22.59 18.68
C GLU A 54 -9.69 -22.07 17.50
N ASN A 55 -9.55 -22.68 16.31
CA ASN A 55 -10.20 -22.28 15.06
C ASN A 55 -9.83 -20.84 14.64
N LEU A 56 -8.59 -20.43 14.93
CA LEU A 56 -8.04 -19.16 14.46
C LEU A 56 -7.21 -19.38 13.21
N LEU A 57 -7.34 -18.42 12.28
CA LEU A 57 -6.42 -18.21 11.18
C LEU A 57 -5.67 -16.91 11.44
N ILE A 58 -4.36 -17.03 11.58
CA ILE A 58 -3.46 -15.89 11.76
C ILE A 58 -2.65 -15.75 10.48
N GLU A 59 -2.86 -14.66 9.76
CA GLU A 59 -2.08 -14.36 8.57
C GLU A 59 -0.89 -13.49 8.93
N PHE A 60 0.26 -13.82 8.37
CA PHE A 60 1.47 -13.01 8.42
C PHE A 60 1.93 -12.67 6.99
N GLY A 61 2.52 -11.49 6.84
CA GLY A 61 3.25 -11.16 5.63
C GLY A 61 4.49 -12.06 5.39
N ILE A 62 5.11 -11.99 4.21
CA ILE A 62 6.30 -12.74 3.80
C ILE A 62 7.46 -12.67 4.81
N ALA A 63 7.51 -11.62 5.60
CA ALA A 63 8.55 -11.46 6.60
C ALA A 63 8.06 -11.63 8.03
N GLY A 64 6.96 -12.33 8.19
CA GLY A 64 6.49 -12.83 9.47
C GLY A 64 5.75 -11.79 10.31
N MET A 65 5.33 -10.67 9.74
CA MET A 65 4.51 -9.71 10.48
C MET A 65 3.04 -10.07 10.50
N VAL A 66 2.40 -10.02 11.66
CA VAL A 66 0.95 -10.23 11.79
C VAL A 66 0.19 -9.24 10.90
N LYS A 67 -0.64 -9.78 10.00
CA LYS A 67 -1.53 -9.02 9.09
C LYS A 67 -2.97 -9.12 9.55
N SER A 68 -3.43 -10.30 9.92
CA SER A 68 -4.80 -10.49 10.39
C SER A 68 -4.90 -11.65 11.37
N ILE A 69 -5.89 -11.58 12.26
CA ILE A 69 -6.34 -12.69 13.09
C ILE A 69 -7.83 -12.84 12.85
N THR A 70 -8.23 -14.01 12.38
CA THR A 70 -9.59 -14.30 11.95
C THR A 70 -10.08 -15.54 12.66
N LYS A 71 -11.29 -15.52 13.18
CA LYS A 71 -11.92 -16.67 13.80
C LYS A 71 -12.89 -17.31 12.82
N LYS A 72 -12.83 -18.63 12.68
CA LYS A 72 -13.85 -19.38 11.97
C LYS A 72 -15.07 -19.58 12.88
N SER A 73 -16.24 -19.18 12.42
CA SER A 73 -17.53 -19.45 13.03
C SER A 73 -18.43 -20.22 12.06
N ASP A 74 -19.58 -20.69 12.52
CA ASP A 74 -20.55 -21.42 11.69
C ASP A 74 -21.06 -20.57 10.49
N ARG A 75 -20.89 -19.24 10.56
CA ARG A 75 -21.31 -18.28 9.53
C ARG A 75 -20.17 -17.85 8.60
N GLY A 76 -18.96 -18.39 8.78
CA GLY A 76 -17.79 -18.06 7.97
C GLY A 76 -16.61 -17.55 8.79
N TYR A 77 -15.89 -16.57 8.25
CA TYR A 77 -14.67 -16.04 8.85
C TYR A 77 -14.87 -14.62 9.35
N GLU A 78 -14.63 -14.38 10.64
CA GLU A 78 -14.81 -13.09 11.29
C GLU A 78 -13.47 -12.52 11.75
N LYS A 79 -13.11 -11.33 11.27
CA LYS A 79 -11.83 -10.68 11.58
C LYS A 79 -11.84 -10.08 13.00
N ILE A 80 -10.94 -10.57 13.86
CA ILE A 80 -10.68 -10.04 15.21
C ILE A 80 -9.67 -8.88 15.11
N LEU A 81 -8.58 -9.11 14.37
CA LEU A 81 -7.52 -8.14 14.13
C LEU A 81 -7.32 -8.01 12.63
N ASN A 82 -7.22 -6.79 12.13
CA ASN A 82 -6.87 -6.53 10.74
C ASN A 82 -5.89 -5.37 10.67
N ARG A 83 -4.80 -5.55 9.94
CA ARG A 83 -3.88 -4.48 9.57
C ARG A 83 -4.21 -3.96 8.18
N ASP A 84 -4.27 -2.64 8.03
CA ASP A 84 -4.41 -1.99 6.73
C ASP A 84 -3.05 -1.84 6.00
N GLY A 85 -3.07 -1.32 4.77
CA GLY A 85 -1.86 -1.07 3.98
C GLY A 85 -0.93 0.00 4.57
N GLN A 86 -1.40 0.82 5.52
CA GLN A 86 -0.61 1.82 6.26
C GLN A 86 -0.04 1.28 7.57
N GLY A 87 -0.29 0.01 7.87
CA GLY A 87 0.20 -0.63 9.08
C GLY A 87 -0.62 -0.32 10.33
N ASN A 88 -1.75 0.37 10.20
CA ASN A 88 -2.66 0.58 11.32
C ASN A 88 -3.44 -0.70 11.59
N TYR A 89 -3.62 -1.02 12.87
CA TYR A 89 -4.42 -2.17 13.29
C TYR A 89 -5.81 -1.72 13.72
N THR A 90 -6.82 -2.41 13.22
CA THR A 90 -8.20 -2.34 13.70
C THR A 90 -8.52 -3.61 14.46
N ILE A 91 -9.17 -3.47 15.61
CA ILE A 91 -9.58 -4.58 16.47
C ILE A 91 -11.10 -4.59 16.60
N ASN A 92 -11.71 -5.76 16.43
CA ASN A 92 -13.09 -5.98 16.80
C ASN A 92 -13.16 -6.54 18.23
N GLU A 93 -13.33 -5.65 19.20
CA GLU A 93 -13.35 -6.00 20.63
C GLU A 93 -14.46 -6.98 21.01
N THR A 94 -15.58 -6.98 20.28
CA THR A 94 -16.71 -7.88 20.56
C THR A 94 -16.37 -9.35 20.35
N LEU A 95 -15.34 -9.63 19.54
CA LEU A 95 -14.86 -10.97 19.21
C LEU A 95 -13.68 -11.43 20.10
N ILE A 96 -13.18 -10.57 21.01
CA ILE A 96 -12.06 -10.87 21.92
C ILE A 96 -12.51 -11.72 23.14
N LYS A 97 -13.82 -11.82 23.40
CA LYS A 97 -14.35 -12.52 24.59
C LYS A 97 -13.89 -13.97 24.82
N PRO A 98 -13.36 -14.76 23.85
CA PRO A 98 -12.76 -16.07 24.14
C PRO A 98 -11.35 -16.01 24.75
N PHE A 99 -10.64 -14.88 24.71
CA PHE A 99 -9.25 -14.77 25.22
C PHE A 99 -9.16 -14.64 26.75
N GLU A 100 -10.28 -14.38 27.45
CA GLU A 100 -10.31 -14.13 28.90
C GLU A 100 -10.20 -15.40 29.77
N ASN A 101 -10.36 -16.60 29.20
CA ASN A 101 -10.25 -17.87 29.95
C ASN A 101 -8.87 -18.53 29.88
N THR A 102 -7.94 -17.98 29.10
CA THR A 102 -6.51 -18.29 29.19
C THR A 102 -5.88 -17.34 30.19
N THR A 103 -5.18 -17.86 31.18
CA THR A 103 -4.57 -17.17 32.32
C THR A 103 -3.60 -16.05 31.91
N ILE A 104 -4.09 -14.92 31.44
CA ILE A 104 -3.30 -13.73 31.16
C ILE A 104 -3.42 -12.83 32.39
N LYS A 105 -2.40 -12.87 33.26
CA LYS A 105 -2.32 -11.98 34.44
C LYS A 105 -2.17 -10.54 33.97
N THR A 106 -3.25 -9.77 34.07
CA THR A 106 -3.33 -8.37 33.63
C THR A 106 -2.88 -7.41 34.72
N ASN A 107 -2.07 -6.42 34.35
CA ASN A 107 -2.02 -5.12 35.00
C ASN A 107 -1.91 -4.02 33.91
N GLN A 108 -2.99 -3.23 33.78
CA GLN A 108 -3.09 -1.85 33.25
C GLN A 108 -3.24 -1.52 31.73
N LYS A 109 -4.36 -0.78 31.46
CA LYS A 109 -4.70 0.27 30.45
C LYS A 109 -4.53 0.04 28.92
N ASN A 110 -5.69 0.03 28.23
CA ASN A 110 -6.09 0.42 26.85
C ASN A 110 -5.22 0.11 25.60
N ASN A 111 -3.93 -0.22 25.69
CA ASN A 111 -3.14 -0.79 24.58
C ASN A 111 -2.99 -2.33 24.67
N ASP A 112 -3.52 -2.91 25.74
CA ASP A 112 -3.29 -4.28 26.16
C ASP A 112 -3.84 -5.31 25.15
N SER A 113 -5.01 -5.06 24.52
CA SER A 113 -5.64 -6.00 23.59
C SER A 113 -4.85 -6.19 22.28
N LEU A 114 -4.29 -5.10 21.71
CA LEU A 114 -3.47 -5.18 20.50
C LEU A 114 -2.18 -5.94 20.77
N GLU A 115 -1.49 -5.55 21.84
CA GLU A 115 -0.24 -6.17 22.27
C GLU A 115 -0.43 -7.66 22.57
N LYS A 116 -1.48 -8.03 23.31
CA LYS A 116 -1.85 -9.43 23.59
C LYS A 116 -2.09 -10.24 22.33
N LEU A 117 -2.87 -9.72 21.38
CA LEU A 117 -3.19 -10.44 20.14
C LEU A 117 -1.94 -10.67 19.28
N ILE A 118 -1.08 -9.66 19.17
CA ILE A 118 0.18 -9.77 18.43
C ILE A 118 1.14 -10.73 19.13
N ASN A 119 1.32 -10.62 20.45
CA ASN A 119 2.18 -11.51 21.21
C ASN A 119 1.67 -12.95 21.18
N TYR A 120 0.35 -13.19 21.29
CA TYR A 120 -0.25 -14.51 21.14
C TYR A 120 0.12 -15.13 19.78
N ALA A 121 0.00 -14.37 18.69
CA ALA A 121 0.37 -14.85 17.36
C ALA A 121 1.86 -15.27 17.30
N TYR A 122 2.76 -14.48 17.89
CA TYR A 122 4.18 -14.78 17.93
C TYR A 122 4.56 -15.93 18.87
N GLU A 123 3.90 -16.06 20.01
CA GLU A 123 4.05 -17.19 20.93
C GLU A 123 3.63 -18.50 20.25
N ARG A 124 2.47 -18.50 19.56
CA ARG A 124 1.97 -19.70 18.87
C ARG A 124 2.89 -20.16 17.74
N VAL A 125 3.33 -19.24 16.87
CA VAL A 125 4.26 -19.60 15.79
C VAL A 125 5.67 -19.92 16.33
N GLY A 126 6.09 -19.27 17.42
CA GLY A 126 7.39 -19.50 18.06
C GLY A 126 7.51 -20.83 18.81
N ALA A 127 6.37 -21.39 19.24
CA ALA A 127 6.26 -22.71 19.86
C ALA A 127 6.23 -23.88 18.87
N LEU A 128 6.22 -23.60 17.56
CA LEU A 128 6.39 -24.63 16.55
C LEU A 128 7.83 -25.18 16.60
N PRO A 129 8.02 -26.49 16.34
CA PRO A 129 9.35 -27.06 16.24
C PRO A 129 10.12 -26.35 15.13
N ASP A 130 11.42 -26.18 15.35
CA ASP A 130 12.30 -25.63 14.34
C ASP A 130 12.22 -26.52 13.10
N ASP A 131 11.92 -25.90 11.97
CA ASP A 131 11.92 -26.57 10.67
C ASP A 131 13.37 -26.69 10.15
N GLU A 132 13.62 -27.69 9.30
CA GLU A 132 14.90 -27.81 8.58
C GLU A 132 15.24 -26.53 7.79
N TRP A 133 14.23 -25.72 7.46
CA TRP A 133 14.33 -24.49 6.70
C TRP A 133 14.71 -23.25 7.55
N SER A 134 14.82 -23.36 8.88
CA SER A 134 15.17 -22.26 9.80
C SER A 134 14.25 -21.03 9.71
N THR A 135 13.06 -21.17 9.13
CA THR A 135 12.13 -20.08 8.80
C THR A 135 11.53 -19.49 10.07
N ILE A 136 11.15 -20.35 11.01
CA ILE A 136 10.51 -19.95 12.28
C ILE A 136 11.46 -19.08 13.11
N GLN A 137 12.71 -19.54 13.30
CA GLN A 137 13.72 -18.79 14.05
C GLN A 137 14.10 -17.47 13.38
N LYS A 138 14.33 -17.49 12.06
CA LYS A 138 14.78 -16.31 11.33
C LYS A 138 13.69 -15.25 11.22
N LYS A 139 12.45 -15.65 10.95
CA LYS A 139 11.35 -14.73 10.61
C LYS A 139 10.42 -14.37 11.75
N PHE A 140 10.20 -15.24 12.73
CA PHE A 140 9.13 -15.01 13.72
C PHE A 140 9.65 -14.84 15.15
N LYS A 141 10.64 -15.63 15.58
CA LYS A 141 11.14 -15.59 16.98
C LYS A 141 11.75 -14.25 17.42
N ASN A 142 12.04 -13.35 16.48
CA ASN A 142 12.58 -12.01 16.76
C ASN A 142 11.51 -10.91 16.83
N TYR A 143 10.23 -11.25 16.65
CA TYR A 143 9.14 -10.30 16.72
C TYR A 143 8.36 -10.43 18.03
N ASP A 144 7.95 -9.28 18.52
CA ASP A 144 6.98 -9.09 19.59
C ASP A 144 6.16 -7.83 19.25
N ALA A 145 5.09 -7.58 19.99
CA ALA A 145 4.24 -6.41 19.79
C ALA A 145 5.03 -5.10 19.89
N ASN A 146 5.95 -4.98 20.83
CA ASN A 146 6.75 -3.78 21.05
C ASN A 146 7.63 -3.46 19.84
N ARG A 147 8.30 -4.45 19.26
CA ARG A 147 9.11 -4.32 18.04
C ARG A 147 8.24 -3.99 16.82
N VAL A 148 7.08 -4.63 16.70
CA VAL A 148 6.14 -4.35 15.60
C VAL A 148 5.66 -2.89 15.67
N ILE A 149 5.28 -2.41 16.86
CA ILE A 149 4.76 -1.04 17.07
C ILE A 149 5.89 0.00 16.95
N ALA A 150 7.02 -0.20 17.64
CA ALA A 150 8.15 0.72 17.66
C ALA A 150 8.71 0.99 16.26
N ARG A 151 8.70 -0.02 15.39
CA ARG A 151 9.11 0.15 13.99
C ARG A 151 8.32 1.24 13.29
N PHE A 152 7.00 1.30 13.43
CA PHE A 152 6.20 2.29 12.70
C PHE A 152 6.61 3.72 13.08
N LYS A 153 6.99 3.95 14.34
CA LYS A 153 7.53 5.23 14.81
C LYS A 153 8.85 5.58 14.14
N ASP A 154 9.75 4.62 13.99
CA ASP A 154 11.05 4.84 13.35
C ASP A 154 10.97 4.91 11.83
N PHE A 155 10.08 4.15 11.20
CA PHE A 155 9.81 4.23 9.77
C PHE A 155 9.28 5.61 9.36
N ARG A 156 8.49 6.27 10.22
CA ARG A 156 8.05 7.65 10.01
C ARG A 156 9.21 8.65 9.90
N LYS A 157 10.38 8.35 10.48
CA LYS A 157 11.59 9.18 10.31
C LYS A 157 12.11 9.14 8.87
N LEU A 158 11.88 8.04 8.13
CA LEU A 158 12.34 7.87 6.74
C LEU A 158 11.47 8.62 5.73
N VAL A 159 10.15 8.62 5.95
CA VAL A 159 9.16 9.18 5.01
C VAL A 159 8.92 10.68 5.25
N GLY A 160 9.20 11.15 6.46
CA GLY A 160 8.83 12.49 6.94
C GLY A 160 7.32 12.59 7.22
N TYR A 161 6.91 13.62 7.96
CA TYR A 161 5.50 13.82 8.35
C TYR A 161 4.53 14.03 7.17
N ASN A 162 5.09 14.39 6.01
CA ASN A 162 4.39 14.82 4.82
C ASN A 162 4.57 13.89 3.61
N GLY A 163 5.31 12.77 3.75
CA GLY A 163 5.51 11.84 2.64
C GLY A 163 4.33 10.89 2.48
N ILE A 164 4.02 10.52 1.23
CA ILE A 164 3.00 9.51 0.96
C ILE A 164 3.60 8.15 1.31
N ILE A 165 2.97 7.43 2.23
CA ILE A 165 3.40 6.09 2.64
C ILE A 165 3.01 5.13 1.50
N PRO A 166 3.97 4.47 0.85
CA PRO A 166 3.65 3.54 -0.20
C PRO A 166 2.93 2.32 0.37
N ASP A 167 1.97 1.83 -0.40
CA ASP A 167 1.17 0.64 -0.12
C ASP A 167 1.96 -0.65 -0.27
N PHE A 168 2.92 -0.82 0.64
CA PHE A 168 3.63 -2.06 0.80
C PHE A 168 3.08 -2.73 2.03
N ASP A 169 2.40 -3.84 1.76
CA ASP A 169 1.67 -4.72 2.67
C ASP A 169 2.51 -5.12 3.90
N GLU A 170 3.82 -4.86 3.87
CA GLU A 170 4.80 -5.04 4.93
C GLU A 170 5.81 -3.88 4.91
N HIS A 171 5.84 -3.00 5.92
CA HIS A 171 6.75 -1.83 5.96
C HIS A 171 8.22 -2.20 6.24
N GLN A 172 8.75 -3.09 5.43
CA GLN A 172 10.13 -3.53 5.42
C GLN A 172 10.83 -3.06 4.15
N VAL A 173 10.12 -2.26 3.36
CA VAL A 173 10.63 -1.62 2.17
C VAL A 173 11.63 -0.54 2.59
N PRO A 174 12.87 -0.55 2.07
CA PRO A 174 13.75 0.57 2.26
C PRO A 174 13.13 1.80 1.59
N VAL A 175 12.75 2.79 2.39
CA VAL A 175 12.29 4.08 1.87
C VAL A 175 13.43 5.07 1.96
N VAL A 176 13.81 5.62 0.80
CA VAL A 176 14.86 6.63 0.70
C VAL A 176 14.24 7.91 0.19
N THR A 177 14.27 8.95 1.02
CA THR A 177 13.79 10.28 0.63
C THR A 177 14.88 11.02 -0.13
N THR A 178 14.56 11.55 -1.32
CA THR A 178 15.54 12.23 -2.18
C THR A 178 15.22 13.71 -2.40
N MET A 179 14.08 14.17 -1.90
CA MET A 179 13.68 15.57 -1.98
C MET A 179 12.66 15.92 -0.90
N THR A 180 12.47 17.22 -0.66
CA THR A 180 11.34 17.75 0.10
C THR A 180 10.61 18.86 -0.65
N GLY A 181 9.37 19.08 -0.24
CA GLY A 181 8.48 20.06 -0.85
C GLY A 181 7.89 19.61 -2.19
N CYS A 182 6.90 20.37 -2.65
CA CYS A 182 6.27 20.21 -3.96
C CYS A 182 5.96 21.60 -4.52
N PRO A 183 6.29 21.91 -5.79
CA PRO A 183 6.02 23.23 -6.33
C PRO A 183 4.53 23.40 -6.68
N LYS A 184 3.75 22.30 -6.61
CA LYS A 184 2.31 22.30 -6.84
C LYS A 184 1.60 22.86 -5.61
N LYS A 185 0.71 23.82 -5.85
CA LYS A 185 -0.18 24.41 -4.83
C LYS A 185 -1.54 23.73 -4.87
N CYS A 186 -1.56 22.41 -4.65
CA CYS A 186 -2.81 21.67 -4.53
C CYS A 186 -3.59 22.19 -3.31
N VAL A 187 -4.86 22.51 -3.48
CA VAL A 187 -5.66 23.18 -2.43
C VAL A 187 -5.94 22.28 -1.21
N TYR A 188 -5.77 20.97 -1.39
CA TYR A 188 -6.07 19.91 -0.42
C TYR A 188 -4.80 19.30 0.21
N CYS A 189 -3.61 19.87 -0.05
CA CYS A 189 -2.33 19.26 0.32
C CYS A 189 -1.48 20.20 1.18
N CYS A 190 -0.94 19.69 2.29
CA CYS A 190 -0.07 20.42 3.23
C CYS A 190 1.41 20.50 2.80
N ILE A 191 1.83 19.77 1.76
CA ILE A 191 3.24 19.63 1.35
C ILE A 191 3.72 20.83 0.52
N GLY A 192 2.81 21.61 -0.07
CA GLY A 192 3.14 22.68 -1.01
C GLY A 192 4.24 23.60 -0.49
N GLY A 193 5.18 24.01 -1.35
CA GLY A 193 6.29 24.84 -0.89
C GLY A 193 7.48 24.90 -1.86
N LYS A 194 8.60 25.42 -1.37
CA LYS A 194 9.86 25.44 -2.11
C LYS A 194 10.37 23.99 -2.24
N VAL A 195 10.70 23.60 -3.47
CA VAL A 195 11.30 22.30 -3.75
C VAL A 195 12.78 22.35 -3.38
N GLU A 196 13.23 21.35 -2.64
CA GLU A 196 14.64 21.06 -2.40
C GLU A 196 14.91 19.62 -2.82
N VAL A 197 15.63 19.46 -3.92
CA VAL A 197 16.22 18.19 -4.35
C VAL A 197 17.51 17.98 -3.55
N TYR A 198 17.68 16.79 -2.98
CA TYR A 198 18.82 16.52 -2.09
C TYR A 198 20.10 16.24 -2.88
N SER A 199 21.24 16.60 -2.29
CA SER A 199 22.58 16.26 -2.78
C SER A 199 22.85 14.76 -2.66
N SER A 200 23.91 14.30 -3.31
CA SER A 200 24.39 12.92 -3.18
C SER A 200 24.64 12.52 -1.73
N GLU A 201 25.33 13.37 -0.96
CA GLU A 201 25.63 13.16 0.46
C GLU A 201 24.36 12.92 1.28
N LYS A 202 23.36 13.81 1.17
CA LYS A 202 22.10 13.70 1.92
C LYS A 202 21.27 12.48 1.51
N ILE A 203 21.34 12.06 0.24
CA ILE A 203 20.69 10.81 -0.21
C ILE A 203 21.40 9.60 0.40
N MET A 204 22.73 9.60 0.48
CA MET A 204 23.50 8.54 1.11
C MET A 204 23.24 8.46 2.62
N ASP A 205 23.10 9.59 3.31
CA ASP A 205 22.68 9.64 4.71
C ASP A 205 21.29 9.00 4.90
N ASN A 206 20.33 9.32 4.02
CA ASN A 206 19.00 8.71 4.07
C ASN A 206 19.02 7.21 3.76
N ILE A 207 19.90 6.75 2.85
CA ILE A 207 20.15 5.32 2.61
C ILE A 207 20.70 4.65 3.88
N GLN A 208 21.65 5.28 4.55
CA GLN A 208 22.25 4.74 5.77
C GLN A 208 21.20 4.66 6.90
N LEU A 209 20.39 5.69 7.07
CA LEU A 209 19.28 5.69 8.02
C LEU A 209 18.27 4.57 7.72
N ALA A 210 17.91 4.37 6.44
CA ALA A 210 17.03 3.25 6.05
C ALA A 210 17.66 1.88 6.39
N LYS A 211 18.97 1.71 6.14
CA LYS A 211 19.69 0.48 6.53
C LYS A 211 19.70 0.26 8.04
N GLU A 212 19.84 1.31 8.84
CA GLU A 212 19.83 1.22 10.31
C GLU A 212 18.46 0.84 10.86
N VAL A 213 17.39 1.45 10.34
CA VAL A 213 16.01 1.06 10.71
C VAL A 213 15.75 -0.40 10.33
N LEU A 214 16.14 -0.82 9.12
CA LEU A 214 16.01 -2.22 8.70
C LEU A 214 16.86 -3.16 9.54
N LYS A 215 18.10 -2.82 9.90
CA LYS A 215 18.93 -3.67 10.77
C LYS A 215 18.35 -3.81 12.17
N THR A 216 17.73 -2.75 12.70
CA THR A 216 17.14 -2.72 14.03
C THR A 216 15.96 -3.69 14.15
N TYR A 217 15.08 -3.73 13.15
CA TYR A 217 13.82 -4.49 13.22
C TYR A 217 13.78 -5.73 12.33
N HIS A 218 14.66 -5.82 11.32
CA HIS A 218 14.50 -6.68 10.14
C HIS A 218 15.80 -7.30 9.63
N LYS A 219 16.86 -7.37 10.44
CA LYS A 219 18.16 -7.92 10.00
C LYS A 219 18.06 -9.27 9.26
N PRO A 220 17.24 -10.26 9.69
CA PRO A 220 17.18 -11.56 9.02
C PRO A 220 16.57 -11.53 7.62
N ILE A 221 15.74 -10.52 7.32
CA ILE A 221 14.94 -10.45 6.08
C ILE A 221 15.52 -9.46 5.07
N ILE A 222 16.56 -8.69 5.42
CA ILE A 222 17.29 -7.81 4.47
C ILE A 222 17.69 -8.56 3.18
N PRO A 223 18.13 -9.84 3.24
CA PRO A 223 18.42 -10.63 2.04
C PRO A 223 17.20 -10.92 1.16
N GLU A 224 15.99 -10.85 1.73
CA GLU A 224 14.72 -11.22 1.08
C GLU A 224 13.89 -10.00 0.64
N LEU A 225 14.43 -8.78 0.80
CA LEU A 225 13.74 -7.55 0.42
C LEU A 225 13.42 -7.53 -1.06
N TYR A 226 12.15 -7.68 -1.39
CA TYR A 226 11.67 -7.73 -2.77
C TYR A 226 11.26 -6.37 -3.31
N GLU A 227 10.84 -5.45 -2.42
CA GLU A 227 10.29 -4.15 -2.78
C GLU A 227 11.09 -3.00 -2.18
N GLY A 228 11.11 -1.88 -2.90
CA GLY A 228 11.85 -0.66 -2.59
C GLY A 228 11.05 0.60 -2.93
N PHE A 229 11.35 1.72 -2.27
CA PHE A 229 10.71 2.99 -2.57
C PHE A 229 11.65 4.19 -2.53
N ILE A 230 11.62 4.99 -3.60
CA ILE A 230 12.23 6.32 -3.61
C ILE A 230 11.12 7.33 -3.30
N ASN A 231 11.18 7.91 -2.10
CA ASN A 231 10.22 8.90 -1.65
C ASN A 231 10.60 10.29 -2.16
N ALA A 232 9.76 10.80 -3.05
CA ALA A 232 9.87 12.09 -3.69
C ALA A 232 8.46 12.59 -3.98
N SER A 233 8.23 13.90 -4.05
CA SER A 233 6.94 14.39 -4.57
C SER A 233 6.80 14.10 -6.07
N ASP A 234 7.92 14.05 -6.78
CA ASP A 234 8.10 13.49 -8.11
C ASP A 234 9.60 13.33 -8.39
N ILE A 235 10.07 12.10 -8.66
CA ILE A 235 11.51 11.86 -8.90
C ILE A 235 12.05 12.67 -10.09
N LEU A 236 11.20 13.00 -11.07
CA LEU A 236 11.59 13.71 -12.28
C LEU A 236 11.99 15.17 -12.00
N TRP A 237 11.74 15.71 -10.80
CA TRP A 237 12.24 17.03 -10.41
C TRP A 237 13.76 17.10 -10.43
N HIS A 238 14.48 16.01 -10.13
CA HIS A 238 15.94 15.96 -10.23
C HIS A 238 16.42 16.26 -11.66
N ASN A 239 15.79 15.63 -12.65
CA ASN A 239 16.07 15.89 -14.07
C ASN A 239 15.62 17.30 -14.50
N ILE A 240 14.43 17.73 -14.07
CA ILE A 240 13.84 19.00 -14.50
C ILE A 240 14.57 20.22 -13.93
N LEU A 241 14.99 20.14 -12.66
CA LEU A 241 15.74 21.19 -11.97
C LEU A 241 17.24 21.10 -12.22
N LYS A 242 17.71 20.08 -12.96
CA LYS A 242 19.13 19.80 -13.22
C LYS A 242 19.92 19.73 -11.91
N SER A 243 19.47 18.89 -10.97
CA SER A 243 20.23 18.62 -9.75
C SER A 243 21.56 17.97 -10.06
N GLU A 244 22.43 17.94 -9.05
CA GLU A 244 23.72 17.24 -9.08
C GLU A 244 23.59 15.78 -9.54
N LEU A 245 22.57 15.08 -9.03
CA LEU A 245 22.25 13.71 -9.44
C LEU A 245 21.01 13.68 -10.32
N ASP A 246 21.07 12.93 -11.39
CA ASP A 246 19.88 12.59 -12.17
C ASP A 246 19.12 11.38 -11.54
N PRO A 247 17.83 11.17 -11.91
CA PRO A 247 17.07 10.02 -11.46
C PRO A 247 17.69 8.64 -11.74
N LEU A 248 18.51 8.47 -12.79
CA LEU A 248 19.18 7.19 -13.08
C LEU A 248 20.28 6.91 -12.05
N GLU A 249 21.06 7.93 -11.71
CA GLU A 249 22.11 7.85 -10.69
C GLU A 249 21.52 7.56 -9.30
N ILE A 250 20.39 8.19 -8.96
CA ILE A 250 19.65 7.90 -7.72
C ILE A 250 19.21 6.43 -7.66
N VAL A 251 18.66 5.91 -8.77
CA VAL A 251 18.27 4.50 -8.86
C VAL A 251 19.48 3.57 -8.72
N ALA A 252 20.63 3.94 -9.30
CA ALA A 252 21.87 3.18 -9.17
C ALA A 252 22.35 3.13 -7.72
N LEU A 253 22.42 4.28 -7.03
CA LEU A 253 22.80 4.35 -5.60
C LEU A 253 21.85 3.52 -4.73
N TYR A 254 20.54 3.59 -5.00
CA TYR A 254 19.56 2.78 -4.28
C TYR A 254 19.79 1.27 -4.48
N LYS A 255 20.00 0.83 -5.73
CA LYS A 255 20.20 -0.59 -6.04
C LYS A 255 21.54 -1.13 -5.54
N GLU A 256 22.58 -0.31 -5.51
CA GLU A 256 23.85 -0.67 -4.87
C GLU A 256 23.65 -0.89 -3.36
N ALA A 257 22.85 -0.03 -2.72
CA ALA A 257 22.55 -0.14 -1.32
C ALA A 257 21.61 -1.30 -0.95
N PHE A 258 20.67 -1.65 -1.84
CA PHE A 258 19.63 -2.66 -1.64
C PHE A 258 19.54 -3.61 -2.86
N PRO A 259 20.56 -4.47 -3.09
CA PRO A 259 20.69 -5.25 -4.33
C PRO A 259 19.59 -6.29 -4.54
N ASN A 260 18.93 -6.75 -3.47
CA ASN A 260 17.88 -7.77 -3.54
C ASN A 260 16.51 -7.20 -3.97
N VAL A 261 16.34 -5.87 -3.92
CA VAL A 261 15.09 -5.22 -4.32
C VAL A 261 14.86 -5.44 -5.81
N GLN A 262 13.79 -6.15 -6.15
CA GLN A 262 13.39 -6.39 -7.53
C GLN A 262 12.39 -5.34 -8.02
N ASN A 263 11.48 -4.90 -7.14
CA ASN A 263 10.46 -3.92 -7.46
C ASN A 263 10.76 -2.58 -6.79
N LEU A 264 11.12 -1.57 -7.58
CA LEU A 264 11.36 -0.22 -7.07
C LEU A 264 10.23 0.71 -7.51
N GLY A 265 9.59 1.34 -6.52
CA GLY A 265 8.53 2.32 -6.73
C GLY A 265 9.00 3.75 -6.51
N THR A 266 8.31 4.70 -7.16
CA THR A 266 8.39 6.13 -6.82
C THR A 266 7.13 6.87 -7.30
N PHE A 267 7.02 8.15 -6.92
CA PHE A 267 5.95 9.04 -7.39
C PHE A 267 6.32 9.73 -8.69
N PHE A 268 5.30 9.88 -9.55
CA PHE A 268 5.38 10.65 -10.78
C PHE A 268 4.25 11.67 -10.87
N GLY A 269 4.57 12.88 -11.29
CA GLY A 269 3.61 13.91 -11.64
C GLY A 269 3.21 13.82 -13.10
N VAL A 270 1.91 13.93 -13.38
CA VAL A 270 1.33 13.88 -14.74
C VAL A 270 2.08 14.82 -15.70
N GLU A 271 2.33 16.06 -15.31
CA GLU A 271 3.05 17.04 -16.14
C GLU A 271 4.47 16.58 -16.51
N ASN A 272 5.17 16.02 -15.54
CA ASN A 272 6.58 15.70 -15.69
C ASN A 272 6.75 14.43 -16.51
N ILE A 273 5.84 13.45 -16.37
CA ILE A 273 5.74 12.29 -17.27
C ILE A 273 5.60 12.75 -18.72
N LEU A 274 4.63 13.65 -18.99
CA LEU A 274 4.39 14.18 -20.33
C LEU A 274 5.60 14.96 -20.87
N LYS A 275 6.35 15.63 -20.00
CA LYS A 275 7.52 16.42 -20.38
C LYS A 275 8.73 15.57 -20.76
N VAL A 276 9.00 14.49 -20.03
CA VAL A 276 10.19 13.64 -20.27
C VAL A 276 9.96 12.56 -21.34
N GLY A 277 8.71 12.11 -21.48
CA GLY A 277 8.32 11.13 -22.50
C GLY A 277 8.76 9.68 -22.20
N PRO A 278 8.36 8.73 -23.07
CA PRO A 278 8.50 7.29 -22.82
C PRO A 278 9.95 6.80 -22.86
N GLU A 279 10.81 7.36 -23.73
CA GLU A 279 12.20 6.89 -23.87
C GLU A 279 13.04 7.17 -22.64
N TYR A 280 12.86 8.35 -22.02
CA TYR A 280 13.51 8.64 -20.75
C TYR A 280 13.01 7.70 -19.64
N LEU A 281 11.69 7.50 -19.55
CA LEU A 281 11.12 6.59 -18.54
C LEU A 281 11.55 5.12 -18.74
N LYS A 282 11.74 4.67 -19.99
CA LYS A 282 12.35 3.36 -20.28
C LYS A 282 13.76 3.26 -19.70
N SER A 283 14.58 4.31 -19.82
CA SER A 283 15.92 4.28 -19.22
C SER A 283 15.88 4.14 -17.68
N LEU A 284 14.89 4.75 -17.00
CA LEU A 284 14.70 4.57 -15.56
C LEU A 284 14.31 3.14 -15.20
N MET A 285 13.60 2.45 -16.08
CA MET A 285 13.20 1.06 -15.88
C MET A 285 14.36 0.08 -16.19
N TYR A 286 15.17 0.36 -17.21
CA TYR A 286 16.31 -0.46 -17.63
C TYR A 286 17.62 0.17 -17.16
N ASN A 287 18.10 -0.24 -15.98
CA ASN A 287 19.35 0.24 -15.43
C ASN A 287 20.53 0.00 -16.42
N LEU A 288 21.21 1.07 -16.83
CA LEU A 288 22.36 1.04 -17.76
C LEU A 288 23.66 0.51 -17.11
N GLY A 289 23.65 0.15 -15.82
CA GLY A 289 24.80 -0.37 -15.09
C GLY A 289 25.25 -1.80 -15.44
N ALA A 290 24.48 -2.56 -16.22
CA ALA A 290 24.87 -3.90 -16.68
C ALA A 290 25.93 -3.83 -17.80
N LYS A 291 27.12 -3.30 -17.50
CA LYS A 291 28.26 -3.30 -18.43
C LYS A 291 28.72 -4.72 -18.81
N ASN A 292 28.32 -5.74 -18.05
CA ASN A 292 28.53 -7.15 -18.38
C ASN A 292 27.22 -7.92 -18.41
N LYS A 293 26.85 -8.46 -19.59
CA LYS A 293 25.74 -9.40 -19.79
C LYS A 293 25.81 -10.68 -18.91
N LYS A 294 26.90 -10.89 -18.18
CA LYS A 294 27.11 -12.02 -17.26
C LYS A 294 26.64 -11.74 -15.83
N ASP A 295 26.45 -10.47 -15.45
CA ASP A 295 25.92 -10.10 -14.13
C ASP A 295 24.39 -10.09 -14.19
N LYS A 296 23.79 -11.29 -14.26
CA LYS A 296 22.34 -11.53 -14.29
C LYS A 296 21.59 -11.12 -12.99
N GLY A 297 22.19 -10.26 -12.16
CA GLY A 297 21.67 -9.90 -10.84
C GLY A 297 21.27 -8.43 -10.67
N PHE A 298 21.65 -7.52 -11.58
CA PHE A 298 21.21 -6.12 -11.46
C PHE A 298 19.74 -6.00 -11.89
N GLY A 299 18.86 -5.96 -10.88
CA GLY A 299 17.41 -5.89 -11.07
C GLY A 299 16.97 -4.69 -11.90
N LYS A 300 15.75 -4.80 -12.46
CA LYS A 300 15.04 -3.69 -13.10
C LYS A 300 15.11 -2.44 -12.21
N GLY A 301 15.26 -1.25 -12.82
CA GLY A 301 15.25 0.04 -12.15
C GLY A 301 13.88 0.36 -11.56
N ILE A 302 13.26 1.46 -11.93
CA ILE A 302 11.90 1.79 -11.50
C ILE A 302 10.90 0.87 -12.22
N THR A 303 10.19 0.03 -11.46
CA THR A 303 9.18 -0.89 -12.00
C THR A 303 7.76 -0.49 -11.63
N LYS A 304 7.58 0.39 -10.64
CA LYS A 304 6.27 0.85 -10.17
C LYS A 304 6.20 2.38 -10.14
N GLY A 305 5.17 2.95 -10.76
CA GLY A 305 4.90 4.38 -10.76
C GLY A 305 3.61 4.70 -10.02
N TYR A 306 3.71 5.51 -8.97
CA TYR A 306 2.56 6.00 -8.21
C TYR A 306 2.17 7.36 -8.77
N VAL A 307 0.93 7.50 -9.22
CA VAL A 307 0.46 8.72 -9.91
C VAL A 307 -0.75 9.30 -9.18
N GLY A 308 -0.60 10.52 -8.66
CA GLY A 308 -1.69 11.30 -8.08
C GLY A 308 -2.64 11.80 -9.15
N ILE A 309 -3.75 11.07 -9.35
CA ILE A 309 -4.82 11.38 -10.31
C ILE A 309 -5.92 12.19 -9.64
N GLU A 310 -6.25 11.82 -8.40
CA GLU A 310 -7.30 12.31 -7.50
C GLU A 310 -8.71 12.21 -8.06
N THR A 311 -8.95 12.74 -9.26
CA THR A 311 -10.22 12.65 -9.97
C THR A 311 -9.98 12.61 -11.48
N GLY A 312 -10.76 11.82 -12.22
CA GLY A 312 -10.83 11.88 -13.68
C GLY A 312 -11.55 13.14 -14.19
N HIS A 313 -12.30 13.84 -13.33
CA HIS A 313 -13.07 15.01 -13.73
C HIS A 313 -12.16 16.23 -13.97
N SER A 314 -12.16 16.78 -15.19
CA SER A 314 -11.22 17.84 -15.58
C SER A 314 -11.41 19.14 -14.79
N GLN A 315 -12.66 19.56 -14.54
CA GLN A 315 -12.94 20.76 -13.76
C GLN A 315 -12.72 20.55 -12.27
N GLY A 316 -12.95 19.33 -11.77
CA GLY A 316 -12.63 18.97 -10.38
C GLY A 316 -11.12 19.03 -10.18
N SER A 317 -10.35 18.47 -11.11
CA SER A 317 -8.90 18.57 -11.13
C SER A 317 -8.42 20.03 -11.10
N LYS A 318 -9.00 20.90 -11.93
CA LYS A 318 -8.66 22.34 -11.94
C LYS A 318 -8.97 23.01 -10.60
N LEU A 319 -10.14 22.74 -10.02
CA LEU A 319 -10.54 23.25 -8.71
C LEU A 319 -9.53 22.84 -7.62
N LEU A 320 -9.02 21.61 -7.71
CA LEU A 320 -8.00 21.09 -6.79
C LEU A 320 -6.59 21.67 -7.03
N GLY A 321 -6.41 22.57 -8.00
CA GLY A 321 -5.13 23.18 -8.35
C GLY A 321 -4.31 22.36 -9.37
N LYS A 322 -4.90 21.30 -9.95
CA LYS A 322 -4.26 20.44 -10.97
C LYS A 322 -4.78 20.77 -12.36
N LYS A 323 -3.95 21.43 -13.17
CA LYS A 323 -4.32 21.92 -14.52
C LYS A 323 -4.35 20.84 -15.61
N HIS A 324 -4.35 19.56 -15.26
CA HIS A 324 -4.33 18.45 -16.21
C HIS A 324 -5.75 18.06 -16.63
N SER A 325 -5.98 17.95 -17.95
CA SER A 325 -7.22 17.42 -18.51
C SER A 325 -7.30 15.89 -18.34
N PHE A 326 -8.48 15.33 -18.56
CA PHE A 326 -8.68 13.87 -18.67
C PHE A 326 -7.67 13.24 -19.64
N LYS A 327 -7.55 13.81 -20.85
CA LYS A 327 -6.62 13.35 -21.89
C LYS A 327 -5.17 13.35 -21.40
N ASN A 328 -4.72 14.44 -20.76
CA ASN A 328 -3.34 14.54 -20.25
C ASN A 328 -3.03 13.43 -19.25
N LYS A 329 -4.01 13.05 -18.40
CA LYS A 329 -3.84 11.97 -17.44
C LYS A 329 -3.74 10.61 -18.14
N VAL A 330 -4.62 10.34 -19.11
CA VAL A 330 -4.58 9.11 -19.91
C VAL A 330 -3.25 8.99 -20.66
N ASP A 331 -2.82 10.05 -21.33
CA ASP A 331 -1.55 10.10 -22.06
C ASP A 331 -0.36 9.81 -21.13
N ALA A 332 -0.34 10.39 -19.93
CA ALA A 332 0.71 10.12 -18.94
C ALA A 332 0.74 8.66 -18.47
N ILE A 333 -0.42 8.06 -18.20
CA ILE A 333 -0.49 6.64 -17.81
C ILE A 333 -0.02 5.74 -18.97
N ASN A 334 -0.43 6.05 -20.19
CA ASN A 334 0.00 5.30 -21.38
C ASN A 334 1.52 5.39 -21.60
N ILE A 335 2.14 6.55 -21.34
CA ILE A 335 3.60 6.70 -21.41
C ILE A 335 4.31 5.80 -20.40
N LEU A 336 3.83 5.71 -19.16
CA LEU A 336 4.40 4.81 -18.15
C LEU A 336 4.24 3.33 -18.57
N LYS A 337 3.07 2.95 -19.12
CA LYS A 337 2.84 1.61 -19.66
C LYS A 337 3.76 1.27 -20.83
N GLN A 338 3.98 2.22 -21.76
CA GLN A 338 4.95 2.07 -22.86
C GLN A 338 6.39 1.90 -22.36
N ALA A 339 6.71 2.49 -21.20
CA ALA A 339 7.97 2.28 -20.51
C ALA A 339 8.03 0.98 -19.69
N ASN A 340 6.98 0.17 -19.71
CA ASN A 340 6.83 -1.06 -18.94
C ASN A 340 6.95 -0.84 -17.41
N ILE A 341 6.50 0.33 -16.95
CA ILE A 341 6.35 0.67 -15.53
C ILE A 341 4.91 0.37 -15.11
N GLY A 342 4.73 -0.47 -14.09
CA GLY A 342 3.42 -0.77 -13.52
C GLY A 342 2.84 0.45 -12.82
N VAL A 343 1.60 0.82 -13.15
CA VAL A 343 0.98 2.06 -12.67
C VAL A 343 0.05 1.79 -11.49
N LYS A 344 0.27 2.51 -10.39
CA LYS A 344 -0.67 2.65 -9.27
C LYS A 344 -1.30 4.04 -9.31
N GLU A 345 -2.60 4.11 -9.52
CA GLU A 345 -3.35 5.37 -9.56
C GLU A 345 -3.88 5.71 -8.17
N ILE A 346 -3.66 6.95 -7.72
CA ILE A 346 -4.16 7.45 -6.43
C ILE A 346 -5.37 8.35 -6.69
N ILE A 347 -6.51 7.97 -6.14
CA ILE A 347 -7.81 8.62 -6.30
C ILE A 347 -8.25 9.19 -4.95
N GLN A 348 -8.66 10.45 -4.93
CA GLN A 348 -9.09 11.14 -3.72
C GLN A 348 -10.61 11.08 -3.62
N VAL A 349 -11.14 10.50 -2.55
CA VAL A 349 -12.58 10.37 -2.30
C VAL A 349 -13.01 11.38 -1.25
N GLY A 350 -14.23 11.92 -1.35
CA GLY A 350 -14.78 12.90 -0.41
C GLY A 350 -14.24 14.32 -0.49
N VAL A 351 -13.22 14.60 -1.31
CA VAL A 351 -12.62 15.95 -1.45
C VAL A 351 -13.59 17.01 -1.98
N PHE A 352 -14.65 16.59 -2.68
CA PHE A 352 -15.67 17.48 -3.21
C PHE A 352 -16.94 17.55 -2.35
N GLY A 353 -17.00 16.85 -1.20
CA GLY A 353 -18.25 16.73 -0.43
C GLY A 353 -19.40 16.25 -1.32
N LYS A 354 -20.56 16.89 -1.24
CA LYS A 354 -21.72 16.64 -2.12
C LYS A 354 -21.49 17.07 -3.58
N GLY A 355 -20.55 17.98 -3.81
CA GLY A 355 -20.24 18.52 -5.12
C GLY A 355 -19.64 19.92 -5.06
N PHE A 356 -19.43 20.52 -6.24
CA PHE A 356 -18.77 21.81 -6.36
C PHE A 356 -19.32 22.65 -7.52
N TYR A 357 -19.05 23.96 -7.46
CA TYR A 357 -19.32 24.90 -8.54
C TYR A 357 -18.02 25.22 -9.32
N GLU A 358 -18.12 25.24 -10.65
CA GLU A 358 -16.95 25.45 -11.53
C GLU A 358 -16.23 26.80 -11.33
N LYS A 359 -16.93 27.81 -10.82
CA LYS A 359 -16.41 29.15 -10.53
C LYS A 359 -16.92 29.61 -9.16
N GLU A 360 -16.23 30.59 -8.57
CA GLU A 360 -16.75 31.31 -7.40
C GLU A 360 -18.17 31.82 -7.70
N GLU A 361 -19.02 31.80 -6.69
CA GLU A 361 -20.35 32.39 -6.76
C GLU A 361 -20.20 33.91 -7.01
N ASP A 362 -20.20 34.32 -8.28
CA ASP A 362 -20.68 35.66 -8.62
C ASP A 362 -22.18 35.65 -8.34
N ILE A 363 -22.57 36.33 -7.27
CA ILE A 363 -23.97 36.53 -6.87
C ILE A 363 -24.75 37.00 -8.12
N GLY A 364 -25.56 36.11 -8.70
CA GLY A 364 -26.44 36.44 -9.82
C GLY A 364 -26.30 35.64 -11.13
N LYS A 365 -25.41 34.64 -11.25
CA LYS A 365 -25.44 33.69 -12.38
C LYS A 365 -25.47 32.24 -11.89
N PRO A 366 -26.35 31.37 -12.43
CA PRO A 366 -26.34 29.96 -12.07
C PRO A 366 -25.09 29.30 -12.66
N ASN A 367 -24.02 29.17 -11.86
CA ASN A 367 -22.90 28.31 -12.20
C ASN A 367 -23.39 26.85 -12.17
N LYS A 368 -22.95 26.03 -13.12
CA LYS A 368 -23.28 24.60 -13.15
C LYS A 368 -22.75 23.94 -11.87
N PHE A 369 -23.64 23.40 -11.05
CA PHE A 369 -23.29 22.50 -9.95
C PHE A 369 -22.88 21.15 -10.52
N ILE A 370 -21.72 20.64 -10.11
CA ILE A 370 -21.24 19.31 -10.43
C ILE A 370 -21.32 18.49 -9.16
N SER A 371 -22.20 17.49 -9.17
CA SER A 371 -22.30 16.56 -8.04
C SER A 371 -21.02 15.73 -7.87
N SER A 372 -20.71 15.30 -6.65
CA SER A 372 -19.62 14.36 -6.40
C SER A 372 -19.79 13.08 -7.21
N ARG A 373 -21.04 12.64 -7.39
CA ARG A 373 -21.39 11.52 -8.25
C ARG A 373 -20.95 11.68 -9.70
N GLU A 374 -21.20 12.84 -10.31
CA GLU A 374 -20.75 13.14 -11.69
C GLU A 374 -19.22 13.13 -11.79
N ALA A 375 -18.54 13.73 -10.82
CA ALA A 375 -17.07 13.71 -10.77
C ALA A 375 -16.50 12.30 -10.56
N MET A 376 -17.17 11.49 -9.75
CA MET A 376 -16.79 10.11 -9.48
C MET A 376 -17.03 9.22 -10.70
N ASP A 377 -18.13 9.39 -11.44
CA ASP A 377 -18.38 8.67 -12.70
C ASP A 377 -17.30 8.96 -13.75
N ALA A 378 -16.85 10.22 -13.86
CA ALA A 378 -15.72 10.56 -14.73
C ALA A 378 -14.41 9.90 -14.27
N THR A 379 -14.23 9.74 -12.95
CA THR A 379 -13.08 9.06 -12.36
C THR A 379 -13.10 7.55 -12.58
N ILE A 380 -14.27 6.92 -12.44
CA ILE A 380 -14.50 5.51 -12.79
C ILE A 380 -14.21 5.30 -14.27
N LYS A 381 -14.73 6.17 -15.15
CA LYS A 381 -14.43 6.10 -16.59
C LYS A 381 -12.93 6.16 -16.85
N PHE A 382 -12.23 7.10 -16.20
CA PHE A 382 -10.77 7.24 -16.31
C PHE A 382 -10.07 5.92 -15.96
N VAL A 383 -10.33 5.37 -14.77
CA VAL A 383 -9.72 4.13 -14.28
C VAL A 383 -9.99 2.94 -15.21
N LEU A 384 -11.21 2.84 -15.76
CA LEU A 384 -11.57 1.77 -16.69
C LEU A 384 -10.92 1.91 -18.08
N GLU A 385 -10.61 3.14 -18.48
CA GLU A 385 -9.91 3.47 -19.73
C GLU A 385 -8.41 3.27 -19.59
N THR A 386 -7.83 3.67 -18.47
CA THR A 386 -6.41 3.52 -18.21
C THR A 386 -6.02 2.14 -17.69
N ALA A 387 -6.95 1.35 -17.16
CA ALA A 387 -6.71 -0.02 -16.65
C ALA A 387 -5.38 -0.14 -15.88
N PRO A 388 -5.20 0.60 -14.77
CA PRO A 388 -3.96 0.56 -13.99
C PRO A 388 -3.74 -0.81 -13.34
N TYR A 389 -2.50 -1.06 -12.93
CA TYR A 389 -2.18 -2.27 -12.18
C TYR A 389 -2.92 -2.31 -10.83
N ARG A 390 -3.02 -1.16 -10.15
CA ARG A 390 -3.74 -0.99 -8.88
C ARG A 390 -4.35 0.40 -8.79
N VAL A 391 -5.47 0.51 -8.08
CA VAL A 391 -6.04 1.79 -7.66
C VAL A 391 -5.98 1.89 -6.15
N MET A 392 -5.48 3.02 -5.66
CA MET A 392 -5.44 3.39 -4.25
C MET A 392 -6.50 4.46 -4.03
N LEU A 393 -7.55 4.12 -3.27
CA LEU A 393 -8.50 5.11 -2.80
C LEU A 393 -7.92 5.80 -1.58
N SER A 394 -7.97 7.12 -1.58
CA SER A 394 -7.44 8.03 -0.57
C SER A 394 -8.61 8.85 -0.04
N GLU A 395 -9.12 8.50 1.13
CA GLU A 395 -10.18 9.29 1.78
C GLU A 395 -9.72 10.73 2.05
N PHE A 396 -10.56 11.75 1.93
CA PHE A 396 -10.16 13.12 2.25
C PHE A 396 -10.51 13.46 3.70
N THR A 397 -9.53 13.93 4.46
CA THR A 397 -9.73 14.53 5.78
C THR A 397 -9.42 16.01 5.70
N ILE A 398 -10.37 16.84 6.16
CA ILE A 398 -10.16 18.27 6.26
C ILE A 398 -9.13 18.55 7.37
N LEU A 399 -8.04 19.21 7.00
CA LEU A 399 -7.15 19.86 7.94
C LEU A 399 -7.46 21.34 8.07
N GLU A 400 -7.22 21.85 9.28
CA GLU A 400 -7.16 23.28 9.55
C GLU A 400 -6.15 23.97 8.62
N ASP A 401 -6.49 25.19 8.18
CA ASP A 401 -5.65 26.09 7.39
C ASP A 401 -5.30 25.65 5.95
N LEU A 402 -5.91 24.58 5.43
CA LEU A 402 -5.75 24.25 4.02
C LEU A 402 -6.53 25.22 3.10
N PRO A 403 -5.99 25.55 1.91
CA PRO A 403 -6.69 26.42 0.95
C PRO A 403 -8.11 25.94 0.58
N ILE A 404 -8.37 24.63 0.63
CA ILE A 404 -9.70 24.04 0.37
C ILE A 404 -10.76 24.51 1.37
N GLU A 405 -10.41 24.86 2.61
CA GLU A 405 -11.37 25.43 3.55
C GLU A 405 -11.98 26.74 3.05
N LYS A 406 -11.19 27.56 2.35
CA LYS A 406 -11.69 28.80 1.76
C LYS A 406 -12.72 28.51 0.68
N LEU A 407 -12.56 27.42 -0.07
CA LEU A 407 -13.52 27.00 -1.10
C LEU A 407 -14.83 26.53 -0.44
N ILE A 408 -14.74 25.81 0.67
CA ILE A 408 -15.92 25.37 1.45
C ILE A 408 -16.64 26.57 2.07
N LYS A 409 -15.91 27.47 2.74
CA LYS A 409 -16.46 28.68 3.38
C LYS A 409 -17.13 29.63 2.37
N LYS A 410 -16.66 29.63 1.12
CA LYS A 410 -17.25 30.39 0.00
C LYS A 410 -18.41 29.68 -0.70
N GLY A 411 -18.83 28.51 -0.24
CA GLY A 411 -19.90 27.72 -0.87
C GLY A 411 -19.50 27.06 -2.20
N GLN A 412 -18.25 27.22 -2.65
CA GLN A 412 -17.80 26.64 -3.92
C GLN A 412 -17.67 25.12 -3.86
N ILE A 413 -17.36 24.57 -2.68
CA ILE A 413 -17.46 23.13 -2.38
C ILE A 413 -18.54 22.97 -1.32
N VAL A 414 -19.52 22.11 -1.60
CA VAL A 414 -20.61 21.80 -0.66
C VAL A 414 -20.20 20.57 0.15
N PRO A 415 -19.94 20.68 1.46
CA PRO A 415 -19.49 19.55 2.27
C PRO A 415 -20.60 18.48 2.41
N TYR A 416 -20.18 17.26 2.77
CA TYR A 416 -21.10 16.21 3.20
C TYR A 416 -21.73 16.55 4.56
N ASP A 417 -22.92 15.99 4.83
CA ASP A 417 -23.60 16.18 6.11
C ASP A 417 -23.00 15.27 7.20
N ASN A 418 -22.41 14.14 6.81
CA ASN A 418 -21.82 13.16 7.71
C ASN A 418 -20.77 12.28 6.99
N ASN A 419 -20.02 11.49 7.76
CA ASN A 419 -18.95 10.64 7.22
C ASN A 419 -19.47 9.40 6.45
N ASP A 420 -20.72 8.96 6.67
CA ASP A 420 -21.27 7.80 5.96
C ASP A 420 -21.42 8.09 4.46
N GLU A 421 -21.56 9.35 4.07
CA GLU A 421 -21.62 9.76 2.66
C GLU A 421 -20.31 9.50 1.92
N VAL A 422 -19.15 9.65 2.58
CA VAL A 422 -17.83 9.32 2.00
C VAL A 422 -17.72 7.81 1.77
N LYS A 423 -18.16 7.02 2.75
CA LYS A 423 -18.21 5.55 2.64
C LYS A 423 -19.12 5.09 1.49
N ASN A 424 -20.29 5.72 1.34
CA ASN A 424 -21.19 5.45 0.22
C ASN A 424 -20.55 5.77 -1.15
N GLU A 425 -19.72 6.81 -1.21
CA GLU A 425 -18.96 7.17 -2.42
C GLU A 425 -17.87 6.14 -2.74
N ILE A 426 -17.15 5.65 -1.71
CA ILE A 426 -16.17 4.56 -1.81
C ILE A 426 -16.84 3.28 -2.30
N ASP A 427 -17.92 2.84 -1.63
CA ASP A 427 -18.66 1.64 -1.98
C ASP A 427 -19.18 1.72 -3.41
N TYR A 428 -19.70 2.88 -3.81
CA TYR A 428 -20.12 3.12 -5.18
C TYR A 428 -18.99 2.94 -6.20
N PHE A 429 -17.83 3.56 -5.95
CA PHE A 429 -16.67 3.43 -6.82
C PHE A 429 -16.23 1.97 -6.95
N VAL A 430 -16.09 1.28 -5.82
CA VAL A 430 -15.66 -0.12 -5.74
C VAL A 430 -16.63 -1.03 -6.49
N GLU A 431 -17.94 -0.89 -6.27
CA GLU A 431 -18.96 -1.68 -6.95
C GLU A 431 -18.92 -1.49 -8.47
N LYS A 432 -18.77 -0.24 -8.94
CA LYS A 432 -18.78 0.06 -10.37
C LYS A 432 -17.54 -0.47 -11.07
N VAL A 433 -16.35 -0.26 -10.49
CA VAL A 433 -15.11 -0.81 -11.05
C VAL A 433 -15.18 -2.34 -11.07
N LYS A 434 -15.58 -3.00 -9.96
CA LYS A 434 -15.75 -4.47 -9.90
C LYS A 434 -16.77 -5.00 -10.92
N LYS A 435 -17.93 -4.34 -11.08
CA LYS A 435 -18.99 -4.78 -12.00
C LYS A 435 -18.54 -4.78 -13.46
N VAL A 436 -17.72 -3.80 -13.86
CA VAL A 436 -17.18 -3.75 -15.22
C VAL A 436 -16.09 -4.80 -15.42
N HIS A 437 -15.24 -5.06 -14.42
CA HIS A 437 -14.26 -6.15 -14.50
C HIS A 437 -14.89 -7.55 -14.60
N ARG A 438 -15.88 -7.86 -13.77
CA ARG A 438 -16.62 -9.14 -13.85
C ARG A 438 -17.26 -9.35 -15.22
N LYS A 439 -17.78 -8.29 -15.86
CA LYS A 439 -18.33 -8.38 -17.23
C LYS A 439 -17.27 -8.64 -18.30
N ARG A 440 -16.02 -8.22 -18.10
CA ARG A 440 -14.88 -8.54 -18.97
C ARG A 440 -14.42 -9.99 -18.78
N GLU A 441 -14.39 -10.49 -17.53
CA GLU A 441 -14.07 -11.89 -17.21
C GLU A 441 -15.11 -12.88 -17.75
N VAL A 442 -16.41 -12.58 -17.67
CA VAL A 442 -17.47 -13.47 -18.19
C VAL A 442 -17.45 -13.60 -19.72
N LYS A 443 -16.83 -12.65 -20.44
CA LYS A 443 -16.56 -12.79 -21.89
C LYS A 443 -15.31 -13.63 -22.20
N TRP A 444 -14.50 -13.93 -21.20
CA TRP A 444 -13.25 -14.68 -21.30
C TRP A 444 -13.47 -16.12 -20.81
N GLN A 445 -14.27 -16.89 -21.56
CA GLN A 445 -14.40 -18.33 -21.37
C GLN A 445 -14.03 -19.03 -22.68
N GLY A 446 -12.74 -19.34 -22.82
CA GLY A 446 -12.24 -20.27 -23.83
C GLY A 446 -11.30 -19.65 -24.87
N GLN A 447 -10.00 -19.62 -24.57
CA GLN A 447 -8.94 -20.21 -25.41
C GLN A 447 -7.55 -19.96 -24.80
N ASP A 448 -6.63 -20.86 -25.13
CA ASP A 448 -5.30 -21.03 -24.56
C ASP A 448 -4.40 -19.78 -24.49
N TRP A 449 -3.53 -19.80 -23.49
CA TRP A 449 -2.49 -18.81 -23.21
C TRP A 449 -1.56 -18.60 -24.42
N LYS A 450 -1.69 -17.42 -25.04
CA LYS A 450 -0.61 -16.54 -25.55
C LYS A 450 -1.27 -15.35 -26.26
N HIS A 451 -1.65 -14.30 -25.52
CA HIS A 451 -1.92 -12.99 -26.12
C HIS A 451 -1.21 -11.90 -25.32
N PRO A 452 -0.48 -10.97 -25.96
CA PRO A 452 0.18 -9.84 -25.30
C PRO A 452 -0.79 -8.78 -24.74
N ASP A 453 -2.10 -8.98 -24.88
CA ASP A 453 -3.15 -8.01 -24.52
C ASP A 453 -3.98 -8.42 -23.28
N TYR A 454 -3.45 -9.32 -22.44
CA TYR A 454 -4.11 -9.64 -21.17
C TYR A 454 -4.01 -8.45 -20.20
N GLU A 455 -5.09 -7.67 -20.10
CA GLU A 455 -5.29 -6.68 -19.03
C GLU A 455 -5.76 -7.41 -17.77
N PRO A 456 -4.91 -7.58 -16.73
CA PRO A 456 -5.33 -8.29 -15.54
C PRO A 456 -6.38 -7.49 -14.74
N PRO A 457 -7.15 -8.13 -13.85
CA PRO A 457 -8.12 -7.43 -13.01
C PRO A 457 -7.45 -6.29 -12.22
N ILE A 458 -8.13 -5.14 -12.15
CA ILE A 458 -7.69 -4.00 -11.32
C ILE A 458 -7.84 -4.43 -9.86
N GLU A 459 -6.73 -4.43 -9.15
CA GLU A 459 -6.75 -4.60 -7.71
C GLU A 459 -7.14 -3.26 -7.07
N LEU A 460 -8.23 -3.28 -6.30
CA LEU A 460 -8.73 -2.13 -5.56
C LEU A 460 -8.19 -2.23 -4.14
N ASP A 461 -7.28 -1.34 -3.77
CA ASP A 461 -6.86 -1.19 -2.37
C ASP A 461 -7.55 0.05 -1.78
N TYR A 462 -8.25 -0.15 -0.66
CA TYR A 462 -8.88 0.93 0.06
C TYR A 462 -7.90 1.43 1.11
N GLN A 463 -7.54 2.70 1.03
CA GLN A 463 -6.72 3.36 2.04
C GLN A 463 -7.46 4.56 2.64
N GLU A 464 -7.60 4.59 3.96
CA GLU A 464 -7.91 5.82 4.67
C GLU A 464 -6.67 6.72 4.62
N TYR A 465 -6.49 7.47 3.54
CA TYR A 465 -5.42 8.45 3.47
C TYR A 465 -5.84 9.69 4.26
N ILE A 466 -5.45 9.81 5.52
CA ILE A 466 -5.73 11.04 6.23
C ILE A 466 -4.94 12.16 5.53
N GLY A 467 -5.64 13.08 4.85
CA GLY A 467 -5.11 14.27 4.14
C GLY A 467 -4.40 15.29 5.04
N GLY A 468 -3.84 14.79 6.13
CA GLY A 468 -3.28 15.47 7.26
C GLY A 468 -3.75 14.78 8.53
N TRP A 469 -2.82 14.07 9.15
CA TRP A 469 -3.01 13.34 10.39
C TRP A 469 -3.84 14.15 11.38
N LYS A 470 -5.07 13.67 11.66
CA LYS A 470 -5.61 13.79 13.01
C LYS A 470 -4.48 13.40 13.95
N LYS A 471 -4.31 14.16 15.02
CA LYS A 471 -3.46 13.85 16.17
C LYS A 471 -3.89 12.48 16.73
N THR A 472 -3.57 11.38 16.05
CA THR A 472 -3.83 10.03 16.52
C THR A 472 -2.88 9.83 17.68
N ALA A 473 -3.47 9.83 18.87
CA ALA A 473 -2.83 9.66 20.14
C ALA A 473 -2.00 8.37 20.15
N TYR A 474 -0.70 8.52 19.88
CA TYR A 474 0.33 7.65 20.41
C TYR A 474 1.36 8.58 21.05
N ASN A 475 1.01 9.04 22.26
CA ASN A 475 2.00 9.37 23.27
C ASN A 475 2.46 8.07 23.92
#